data_AF-A0A6S7EB41-F1
#
_entry.id   AF-A0A6S7EB41-F1
#
_cell.length_a   1.000
_cell.length_b   1.000
_cell.length_c   1.000
_cell.angle_alpha   90.00
_cell.angle_beta   90.00
_cell.angle_gamma   90.00
#
_symmetry.space_group_name_H-M   'P 1'
#
loop_
_entity.id
_entity.type
_entity.pdbx_description
1 polymer ?
#
loop_
_entity_poly.entity_id
_entity_poly.type
_entity_poly.pdbx_seq_one_letter_code
_entity_poly.pdbx_strand_id
1 'polypeptide(L)'
;MIRNRQDFWSGAMFIVLGGAFSAQATNYSMGSAARMGPGYFPFWLGIVLALMGAVVLLSALSKRADTTTISRFDFRILLLVVGSVVFYGFALRHLGLYISVFLLVLISSVASHEFNWKVAVGNGLFLVAFSYLAFIRGLGLIFPLWPSVLSN
;
A
#
# COMPACT_ATOMS: atom_id res chain seq x y z
N MET A 1 6.96 16.44 -27.56
CA MET A 1 8.18 15.80 -27.04
C MET A 1 7.97 15.56 -25.56
N ILE A 2 8.02 14.31 -25.08
CA ILE A 2 7.74 13.94 -23.69
C ILE A 2 8.68 14.72 -22.78
N ARG A 3 8.13 15.64 -21.99
CA ARG A 3 8.90 16.63 -21.24
C ARG A 3 9.22 16.14 -19.83
N ASN A 4 8.27 15.46 -19.20
CA ASN A 4 8.43 14.76 -17.92
C ASN A 4 8.52 13.24 -18.17
N ARG A 5 9.75 12.70 -18.21
CA ARG A 5 9.94 11.26 -18.48
C ARG A 5 9.63 10.40 -17.25
N GLN A 6 9.84 10.93 -16.05
CA GLN A 6 9.63 10.19 -14.80
C GLN A 6 8.14 9.87 -14.60
N ASP A 7 7.26 10.87 -14.72
CA ASP A 7 5.82 10.70 -14.54
C ASP A 7 5.22 9.88 -15.67
N PHE A 8 5.74 10.03 -16.90
CA PHE A 8 5.31 9.20 -18.02
C PHE A 8 5.52 7.70 -17.73
N TRP A 9 6.73 7.32 -17.32
CA TRP A 9 7.04 5.92 -17.02
C TRP A 9 6.38 5.42 -15.73
N SER A 10 6.25 6.27 -14.71
CA SER A 10 5.56 5.91 -13.46
C SER A 10 4.06 5.70 -13.70
N GLY A 11 3.43 6.58 -14.49
CA GLY A 11 2.04 6.44 -14.90
C GLY A 11 1.82 5.18 -15.76
N ALA A 12 2.72 4.91 -16.71
CA ALA A 12 2.67 3.68 -17.51
C ALA A 12 2.78 2.42 -16.62
N MET A 13 3.69 2.43 -15.65
CA MET A 13 3.85 1.34 -14.68
C MET A 13 2.57 1.12 -13.87
N PHE A 14 1.94 2.17 -13.36
CA PHE A 14 0.67 2.06 -12.62
C PHE A 14 -0.49 1.55 -13.48
N ILE A 15 -0.58 1.97 -14.75
CA ILE A 15 -1.59 1.43 -15.68
C ILE A 15 -1.36 -0.06 -15.92
N VAL A 16 -0.13 -0.46 -16.23
CA VAL A 16 0.20 -1.86 -16.54
C VAL A 16 0.00 -2.75 -15.32
N LEU A 17 0.55 -2.38 -14.16
CA LEU A 17 0.41 -3.17 -12.94
C LEU A 17 -1.04 -3.19 -12.45
N GLY A 18 -1.68 -2.01 -12.37
CA GLY A 18 -3.08 -1.92 -11.95
C GLY A 18 -4.01 -2.72 -12.86
N GLY A 19 -3.84 -2.58 -14.19
CA GLY A 19 -4.58 -3.35 -15.18
C GLY A 19 -4.33 -4.86 -15.08
N ALA A 20 -3.07 -5.28 -14.86
CA ALA A 20 -2.73 -6.69 -14.67
C ALA A 20 -3.35 -7.27 -13.39
N PHE A 21 -3.30 -6.55 -12.27
CA PHE A 21 -3.97 -6.96 -11.03
C PHE A 21 -5.48 -7.05 -11.20
N SER A 22 -6.10 -6.08 -11.87
CA SER A 22 -7.53 -6.12 -12.17
C SER A 22 -7.90 -7.29 -13.07
N ALA A 23 -7.15 -7.50 -14.15
CA ALA A 23 -7.38 -8.62 -15.06
C ALA A 23 -7.16 -9.97 -14.38
N GLN A 24 -6.16 -10.10 -13.52
CA GLN A 24 -5.94 -11.35 -12.79
C GLN A 24 -6.99 -11.58 -11.71
N ALA A 25 -7.49 -10.51 -11.09
CA ALA A 25 -8.52 -10.58 -10.06
C ALA A 25 -9.87 -11.12 -10.58
N THR A 26 -10.17 -11.00 -11.88
CA THR A 26 -11.39 -11.58 -12.47
C THR A 26 -11.37 -13.10 -12.51
N ASN A 27 -10.20 -13.74 -12.38
CA ASN A 27 -10.08 -15.19 -12.23
C ASN A 27 -10.44 -15.68 -10.82
N TYR A 28 -10.64 -14.76 -9.87
CA TYR A 28 -11.05 -15.07 -8.50
C TYR A 28 -12.52 -14.73 -8.28
N SER A 29 -13.15 -15.35 -7.28
CA SER A 29 -14.52 -15.00 -6.93
C SER A 29 -14.59 -13.57 -6.38
N MET A 30 -15.51 -12.77 -6.93
CA MET A 30 -15.79 -11.40 -6.47
C MET A 30 -16.68 -11.39 -5.24
N GLY A 31 -17.56 -12.39 -5.07
CA GLY A 31 -18.56 -12.38 -4.01
C GLY A 31 -19.53 -11.20 -4.16
N SER A 32 -19.94 -10.61 -3.04
CA SER A 32 -20.78 -9.41 -3.00
C SER A 32 -20.10 -8.29 -2.23
N ALA A 33 -20.61 -7.05 -2.31
CA ALA A 33 -20.07 -5.94 -1.52
C ALA A 33 -20.12 -6.21 0.00
N ALA A 34 -21.10 -6.99 0.47
CA ALA A 34 -21.24 -7.39 1.88
C ALA A 34 -20.40 -8.63 2.24
N ARG A 35 -19.97 -9.41 1.25
CA ARG A 35 -19.13 -10.62 1.40
C ARG A 35 -18.10 -10.64 0.29
N MET A 36 -17.11 -9.76 0.42
CA MET A 36 -16.07 -9.57 -0.57
C MET A 36 -15.28 -10.86 -0.75
N GLY A 37 -15.27 -11.39 -1.97
CA GLY A 37 -14.39 -12.50 -2.34
C GLY A 37 -12.94 -12.04 -2.53
N PRO A 38 -11.99 -12.97 -2.65
CA PRO A 38 -10.56 -12.66 -2.77
C PRO A 38 -10.21 -11.79 -3.98
N GLY A 39 -11.02 -11.81 -5.04
CA GLY A 39 -10.83 -10.96 -6.22
C GLY A 39 -11.37 -9.52 -6.06
N TYR A 40 -12.28 -9.27 -5.13
CA TYR A 40 -12.99 -7.99 -5.04
C TYR A 40 -12.05 -6.81 -4.78
N PHE A 41 -11.21 -6.94 -3.74
CA PHE A 41 -10.31 -5.86 -3.32
C PHE A 41 -9.18 -5.60 -4.32
N PRO A 42 -8.43 -6.62 -4.81
CA PRO A 42 -7.41 -6.42 -5.83
C PRO A 42 -7.95 -5.81 -7.13
N PHE A 43 -9.17 -6.16 -7.54
CA PHE A 43 -9.78 -5.62 -8.76
C PHE A 43 -10.05 -4.12 -8.69
N TRP A 44 -10.76 -3.68 -7.65
CA TRP A 44 -11.10 -2.26 -7.52
C TRP A 44 -9.86 -1.42 -7.22
N LEU A 45 -8.93 -1.92 -6.41
CA LEU A 45 -7.64 -1.26 -6.21
C LEU A 45 -6.84 -1.15 -7.51
N GLY A 46 -6.79 -2.21 -8.32
CA GLY A 46 -6.11 -2.21 -9.60
C GLY A 46 -6.71 -1.20 -10.58
N ILE A 47 -8.04 -1.06 -10.61
CA ILE A 47 -8.74 -0.04 -11.40
C ILE A 47 -8.36 1.36 -10.94
N VAL A 48 -8.44 1.65 -9.64
CA VAL A 48 -8.10 2.97 -9.10
C VAL A 48 -6.64 3.30 -9.40
N LEU A 49 -5.74 2.33 -9.22
CA LEU A 49 -4.32 2.49 -9.54
C LEU A 49 -4.08 2.78 -11.02
N ALA A 50 -4.77 2.06 -11.92
CA ALA A 50 -4.67 2.29 -13.36
C ALA A 50 -5.22 3.67 -13.76
N LEU A 51 -6.33 4.12 -13.16
CA LEU A 51 -6.89 5.45 -13.39
C LEU A 51 -5.96 6.55 -12.91
N MET A 52 -5.39 6.42 -11.71
CA MET A 52 -4.38 7.36 -11.21
C MET A 52 -3.15 7.39 -12.12
N GLY A 53 -2.70 6.22 -12.58
CA GLY A 53 -1.61 6.10 -13.56
C GLY A 53 -1.91 6.81 -14.88
N ALA A 54 -3.14 6.69 -15.39
CA ALA A 54 -3.59 7.39 -16.59
C ALA A 54 -3.58 8.90 -16.42
N VAL A 55 -4.07 9.41 -15.28
CA VAL A 55 -4.03 10.86 -14.97
C VAL A 55 -2.59 11.36 -14.93
N VAL A 56 -1.67 10.65 -14.27
CA VAL A 56 -0.25 11.00 -14.20
C VAL A 56 0.40 10.98 -15.59
N LEU A 57 0.16 9.93 -16.38
CA LEU A 57 0.72 9.78 -17.73
C LEU A 57 0.23 10.88 -18.67
N LEU A 58 -1.07 11.18 -18.67
CA LEU A 58 -1.65 12.26 -19.48
C LEU A 58 -1.11 13.62 -19.05
N SER A 59 -0.91 13.84 -17.75
CA SER A 59 -0.31 15.07 -17.21
C SER A 59 1.12 15.24 -17.69
N ALA A 60 1.90 14.16 -17.76
CA ALA A 60 3.27 14.16 -18.28
C ALA A 60 3.39 14.52 -19.78
N LEU A 61 2.31 14.33 -20.55
CA LEU A 61 2.20 14.70 -21.96
C LEU A 61 1.80 16.18 -22.16
N SER A 62 1.34 16.86 -21.11
CA SER A 62 0.93 18.26 -21.20
C SER A 62 2.10 19.19 -21.54
N LYS A 63 1.85 20.21 -22.36
CA LYS A 63 2.86 21.22 -22.72
C LYS A 63 3.36 22.03 -21.51
N ARG A 64 2.58 22.07 -20.44
CA ARG A 64 2.90 22.73 -19.16
C ARG A 64 3.69 21.84 -18.18
N ALA A 65 3.99 20.59 -18.55
CA ALA A 65 4.72 19.68 -17.67
C ALA A 65 6.18 20.11 -17.50
N ASP A 66 6.67 20.01 -16.26
CA ASP A 66 8.06 20.29 -15.92
C ASP A 66 9.02 19.31 -16.62
N THR A 67 10.23 19.77 -16.93
CA THR A 67 11.29 18.94 -17.49
C THR A 67 11.98 18.16 -16.38
N THR A 68 11.52 16.95 -16.11
CA THR A 68 12.19 16.02 -15.17
C THR A 68 12.82 14.86 -15.94
N THR A 69 14.02 14.49 -15.50
CA THR A 69 14.73 13.30 -15.97
C THR A 69 14.47 12.15 -15.01
N ILE A 70 14.58 10.92 -15.51
CA ILE A 70 14.41 9.72 -14.68
C ILE A 70 15.60 9.68 -13.72
N SER A 71 15.34 9.90 -12.42
CA SER A 71 16.33 9.69 -11.36
C SER A 71 16.70 8.21 -11.26
N ARG A 72 17.84 7.90 -10.63
CA ARG A 72 18.25 6.50 -10.40
C ARG A 72 17.22 5.79 -9.53
N PHE A 73 16.99 4.52 -9.82
CA PHE A 73 16.14 3.67 -8.97
C PHE A 73 16.75 3.52 -7.58
N ASP A 74 15.98 3.91 -6.56
CA ASP A 74 16.39 3.81 -5.17
C ASP A 74 16.04 2.43 -4.59
N PHE A 75 16.84 1.43 -4.94
CA PHE A 75 16.64 0.04 -4.49
C PHE A 75 16.60 -0.09 -2.98
N ARG A 76 17.27 0.81 -2.24
CA ARG A 76 17.22 0.85 -0.78
C ARG A 76 15.80 1.12 -0.27
N ILE A 77 15.12 2.12 -0.83
CA ILE A 77 13.75 2.48 -0.46
C ILE A 77 12.79 1.34 -0.86
N LEU A 78 12.96 0.80 -2.07
CA LEU A 78 12.16 -0.32 -2.55
C LEU A 78 12.27 -1.53 -1.61
N LEU A 79 13.50 -1.94 -1.26
CA LEU A 79 13.72 -3.07 -0.35
C LEU A 79 13.18 -2.80 1.05
N LEU A 80 13.25 -1.56 1.52
CA LEU A 80 12.76 -1.19 2.84
C LEU A 80 11.22 -1.24 2.91
N VAL A 81 10.52 -0.74 1.88
CA VAL A 81 9.05 -0.78 1.82
C VAL A 81 8.54 -2.20 1.55
N VAL A 82 9.13 -2.93 0.60
CA VAL A 82 8.73 -4.33 0.35
C VAL A 82 9.08 -5.20 1.55
N GLY A 83 10.26 -5.00 2.13
CA GLY A 83 10.74 -5.72 3.31
C GLY A 83 9.88 -5.46 4.55
N SER A 84 9.37 -4.24 4.75
CA SER A 84 8.47 -3.93 5.88
C SER A 84 7.14 -4.67 5.76
N VAL A 85 6.58 -4.77 4.55
CA VAL A 85 5.34 -5.51 4.27
C VAL A 85 5.54 -7.02 4.47
N VAL A 86 6.66 -7.56 3.98
CA VAL A 86 7.01 -8.98 4.20
C VAL A 86 7.20 -9.25 5.69
N PHE A 87 7.94 -8.39 6.40
CA PHE A 87 8.12 -8.47 7.84
C PHE A 87 6.78 -8.45 8.58
N TYR A 88 5.87 -7.55 8.20
CA TYR A 88 4.52 -7.50 8.76
C TYR A 88 3.76 -8.82 8.61
N GLY A 89 3.83 -9.47 7.44
CA GLY A 89 3.20 -10.77 7.20
C GLY A 89 3.66 -11.86 8.18
N PHE A 90 4.96 -11.89 8.50
CA PHE A 90 5.52 -12.81 9.49
C PHE A 90 5.21 -12.38 10.93
N ALA A 91 5.36 -11.09 11.23
CA ALA A 91 5.15 -10.51 12.55
C ALA A 91 3.70 -10.65 13.02
N LEU A 92 2.72 -10.53 12.11
CA LEU A 92 1.30 -10.57 12.44
C LEU A 92 0.91 -11.82 13.22
N ARG A 93 1.47 -12.99 12.85
CA ARG A 93 1.19 -14.26 13.52
C ARG A 93 1.77 -14.31 14.94
N HIS A 94 2.90 -13.66 15.18
CA HIS A 94 3.64 -13.79 16.45
C HIS A 94 3.38 -12.65 17.43
N LEU A 95 3.38 -11.41 16.93
CA LEU A 95 3.28 -10.16 17.69
C LEU A 95 1.85 -9.61 17.76
N GLY A 96 0.94 -10.14 16.94
CA GLY A 96 -0.44 -9.67 16.86
C GLY A 96 -0.59 -8.35 16.10
N LEU A 97 -1.84 -7.93 15.89
CA LEU A 97 -2.21 -6.81 15.03
C LEU A 97 -1.61 -5.49 15.50
N TYR A 98 -1.71 -5.16 16.79
CA TYR A 98 -1.32 -3.82 17.27
C TYR A 98 0.17 -3.55 17.07
N ILE A 99 1.02 -4.49 17.48
CA ILE A 99 2.46 -4.34 17.38
C ILE A 99 2.91 -4.44 15.93
N SER A 100 2.33 -5.35 15.15
CA SER A 100 2.73 -5.54 13.75
C SER A 100 2.39 -4.32 12.89
N VAL A 101 1.18 -3.76 13.04
CA VAL A 101 0.79 -2.53 12.31
C VAL A 101 1.66 -1.35 12.73
N PHE A 102 1.92 -1.19 14.04
CA PHE A 102 2.77 -0.12 14.53
C PHE A 102 4.20 -0.20 13.95
N LEU A 103 4.80 -1.39 13.99
CA LEU A 103 6.13 -1.62 13.43
C LEU A 103 6.15 -1.43 11.91
N LEU A 104 5.14 -1.91 11.19
CA LEU A 104 5.01 -1.70 9.74
C LEU A 104 5.05 -0.21 9.40
N VAL A 105 4.28 0.62 10.12
CA VAL A 105 4.24 2.07 9.89
C VAL A 105 5.57 2.72 10.23
N LEU A 106 6.18 2.37 11.37
CA LEU A 106 7.48 2.95 11.75
C LEU A 106 8.58 2.59 10.76
N ILE A 107 8.73 1.31 10.41
CA ILE A 107 9.75 0.84 9.46
C ILE A 107 9.52 1.50 8.11
N SER A 108 8.28 1.52 7.60
CA SER A 108 7.98 2.14 6.30
C SER A 108 8.20 3.66 6.32
N SER A 109 7.99 4.32 7.46
CA SER A 109 8.23 5.77 7.60
C SER A 109 9.70 6.13 7.47
N VAL A 110 10.63 5.23 7.84
CA VAL A 110 12.09 5.44 7.67
C VAL A 110 12.49 5.52 6.19
N ALA A 111 11.70 4.95 5.28
CA ALA A 111 11.90 5.10 3.84
C ALA A 111 11.53 6.50 3.31
N SER A 112 10.82 7.32 4.10
CA SER A 112 10.45 8.68 3.70
C SER A 112 11.67 9.61 3.76
N HIS A 113 11.83 10.45 2.73
CA HIS A 113 12.85 11.50 2.70
C HIS A 113 12.60 12.60 3.74
N GLU A 114 11.34 12.78 4.17
CA GLU A 114 10.92 13.72 5.22
C GLU A 114 10.54 12.97 6.50
N PHE A 115 11.50 12.23 7.07
CA PHE A 115 11.24 11.46 8.28
C PHE A 115 11.03 12.35 9.51
N ASN A 116 9.85 12.28 10.10
CA ASN A 116 9.55 12.87 11.40
C ASN A 116 9.02 11.81 12.35
N TRP A 117 9.80 11.49 13.39
CA TRP A 117 9.45 10.47 14.37
C TRP A 117 8.10 10.72 15.06
N LYS A 118 7.75 11.99 15.34
CA LYS A 118 6.47 12.33 15.97
C LYS A 118 5.29 12.02 15.04
N VAL A 119 5.44 12.33 13.75
CA VAL A 119 4.43 12.04 12.73
C VAL A 119 4.32 10.53 12.50
N ALA A 120 5.44 9.82 12.44
CA ALA A 120 5.47 8.37 12.26
C ALA A 120 4.78 7.62 13.42
N VAL A 121 5.11 8.00 14.67
CA VAL A 121 4.46 7.42 15.86
C VAL A 121 2.97 7.78 15.92
N GLY A 122 2.61 9.04 15.61
CA GLY A 122 1.22 9.48 15.55
C GLY A 122 0.40 8.70 14.51
N ASN A 123 0.91 8.56 13.28
CA ASN A 123 0.29 7.77 12.22
C ASN A 123 0.21 6.28 12.60
N GLY A 124 1.25 5.72 13.22
CA GLY A 124 1.26 4.35 13.68
C GLY A 124 0.15 4.08 14.70
N LEU A 125 0.04 4.95 15.71
CA LEU A 125 -0.98 4.83 16.75
C LEU A 125 -2.39 5.00 16.18
N PHE A 126 -2.57 5.96 15.25
CA PHE A 126 -3.83 6.15 14.55
C PHE A 126 -4.21 4.92 13.71
N LEU A 127 -3.29 4.36 12.92
CA LEU A 127 -3.56 3.17 12.11
C LEU A 127 -3.89 1.95 12.96
N VAL A 128 -3.23 1.79 14.10
CA VAL A 128 -3.54 0.74 15.09
C VAL A 128 -4.96 0.89 15.61
N ALA A 129 -5.33 2.10 16.04
CA ALA A 129 -6.68 2.41 16.54
C ALA A 129 -7.74 2.23 15.44
N PHE A 130 -7.47 2.71 14.23
CA PHE A 130 -8.36 2.53 13.09
C PHE A 130 -8.54 1.05 12.72
N SER A 131 -7.45 0.27 12.70
CA SER A 131 -7.50 -1.17 12.42
C SER A 131 -8.28 -1.92 13.49
N TYR A 132 -8.13 -1.57 14.76
CA TYR A 132 -8.95 -2.07 15.85
C TYR A 132 -10.45 -1.81 15.61
N LEU A 133 -10.79 -0.56 15.31
CA LEU A 133 -12.17 -0.15 15.10
C LEU A 133 -12.78 -0.81 13.86
N ALA A 134 -12.06 -0.85 12.75
CA ALA A 134 -12.56 -1.43 11.50
C ALA A 134 -12.70 -2.95 11.58
N PHE A 135 -11.66 -3.66 12.02
CA PHE A 135 -11.64 -5.12 11.94
C PHE A 135 -12.34 -5.81 13.12
N ILE A 136 -12.21 -5.27 14.33
CA ILE A 136 -12.77 -5.92 15.52
C ILE A 136 -14.16 -5.37 15.81
N ARG A 137 -14.28 -4.05 15.98
CA ARG A 137 -15.58 -3.44 16.30
C ARG A 137 -16.52 -3.39 15.09
N GLY A 138 -15.99 -3.14 13.90
CA GLY A 138 -16.77 -3.03 12.68
C GLY A 138 -17.13 -4.39 12.08
N LEU A 139 -16.11 -5.23 11.85
CA LEU A 139 -16.26 -6.51 11.15
C LEU A 139 -16.38 -7.73 12.07
N GLY A 140 -16.10 -7.60 13.37
CA GLY A 140 -16.20 -8.72 14.32
C GLY A 140 -15.16 -9.82 14.10
N LEU A 141 -14.02 -9.51 13.46
CA LEU A 141 -13.03 -10.51 13.08
C LEU A 141 -12.19 -10.96 14.28
N ILE A 142 -11.93 -12.27 14.34
CA ILE A 142 -11.12 -12.91 15.38
C ILE A 142 -9.69 -13.05 14.86
N PHE A 143 -8.81 -12.14 15.29
CA PHE A 143 -7.39 -12.13 14.94
C PHE A 143 -6.52 -12.07 16.21
N PRO A 144 -5.26 -12.52 16.17
CA PRO A 144 -4.32 -12.33 17.28
C PRO A 144 -4.05 -10.84 17.47
N LEU A 145 -4.50 -10.29 18.59
CA LEU A 145 -4.39 -8.85 18.88
C LEU A 145 -3.09 -8.52 19.61
N TRP A 146 -2.76 -9.37 20.58
CA TRP A 146 -1.54 -9.31 21.36
C TRP A 146 -0.58 -10.43 20.94
N PRO A 147 0.71 -10.32 21.28
CA PRO A 147 1.68 -11.37 21.06
C PRO A 147 1.20 -12.70 21.63
N SER A 148 1.39 -13.76 20.84
CA SER A 148 1.10 -15.15 21.23
C SER A 148 1.81 -15.61 22.51
N VAL A 149 2.84 -14.87 22.94
CA VAL A 149 3.59 -15.09 24.19
C VAL A 149 2.79 -14.66 25.43
N LEU A 150 1.81 -13.76 25.29
CA LEU A 150 1.01 -13.20 26.38
C LEU A 150 -0.43 -13.77 26.43
N SER A 151 -0.80 -14.64 25.47
CA SER A 151 -2.15 -15.21 25.34
C SER A 151 -2.25 -16.69 25.75
N ASN A 152 -1.30 -17.20 26.54
CA ASN A 152 -1.37 -18.53 27.18
C ASN A 152 -1.72 -18.38 28.66
#